data_AF-A0A960PL84-F1
#
_entry.id   AF-A0A960PL84-F1
#
_cell.length_a   1.000
_cell.length_b   1.000
_cell.length_c   1.000
_cell.angle_alpha   90.00
_cell.angle_beta   90.00
_cell.angle_gamma   90.00
#
_symmetry.space_group_name_H-M   'P 1'
#
loop_
_entity.id
_entity.type
_entity.pdbx_description
1 polymer ?
#
loop_
_entity_poly.entity_id
_entity_poly.type
_entity_poly.pdbx_seq_one_letter_code
_entity_poly.pdbx_strand_id
1 'polypeptide(L)'
;MLDEWLQRPLVSAAWLARDQADNPGAAIADRGSEESQPEDSGARPFMMLLGDWGMGKTTACQLLTHRLLKHRREADARSPIYLDLRRLGPAGRADPELRSILAEVVSRTWEADGTEPPTPDAVIELVREHGAVILFDGLDEVLNHLDEEHGQRFIAELWRILPPRVLLDPERRERCGRVVMSCRTHIFRSLAEQSSFLLGGGREQVGERYYEAIQLLPFGEEQIRRFLADNIAAATSDTVERAWQAMGEIHNLRELAERPVSLRMLTSQLADIERFRLSGRPVGAVDLYDGLVEAWLLRDKEKHKIPERLKPWLMEELAVELWARSERTMDADELEDWFEDRLDEDSRFARAVARLPEAERHPQVLAEDLRNATVVVRQETDRFEFAHTSLLEYFVARRLARTVSETSAGGSPDLSPWGTPKLSNETLDFLIELLERVDIERTEAFLRHIGACYRPGVSELVVRVVGNWVGRFPTSAHPLNLDGWDLRGCRLEDVRVGTPQRAVSARRADLGGASVIRCFFQHVDFGDSRWDETQVTSTELWNCRLVGSTWRRTSATATTFRRCEGPSDLDGSTRLPEPPTKPLTAGRWATIGPSMRGSLGGVWSVWYSPDGTRIVSGSGDGSVRVWDADT
;
A
#
# COMPACT_ATOMS: atom_id res chain seq x y z
N MET A 1 9.72 7.79 -27.55
CA MET A 1 8.25 7.65 -27.50
C MET A 1 7.52 8.92 -27.94
N LEU A 2 7.27 9.93 -27.07
CA LEU A 2 6.52 11.14 -27.49
C LEU A 2 7.22 11.89 -28.64
N ASP A 3 8.54 12.06 -28.56
CA ASP A 3 9.33 12.67 -29.64
C ASP A 3 9.29 11.85 -30.94
N GLU A 4 9.31 10.53 -30.86
CA GLU A 4 9.20 9.64 -32.03
C GLU A 4 7.81 9.70 -32.65
N TRP A 5 6.76 9.74 -31.84
CA TRP A 5 5.39 9.91 -32.30
C TRP A 5 5.25 11.21 -33.08
N LEU A 6 5.73 12.33 -32.54
CA LEU A 6 5.69 13.65 -33.18
C LEU A 6 6.40 13.69 -34.54
N GLN A 7 7.41 12.84 -34.74
CA GLN A 7 8.20 12.77 -35.97
C GLN A 7 7.57 11.89 -37.07
N ARG A 8 6.64 10.98 -36.74
CA ARG A 8 5.97 10.12 -37.74
C ARG A 8 5.01 10.93 -38.62
N PRO A 9 4.92 10.70 -39.94
CA PRO A 9 3.93 11.37 -40.81
C PRO A 9 2.49 10.97 -40.44
N LEU A 10 1.49 11.81 -40.72
CA LEU A 10 0.08 11.45 -40.47
C LEU A 10 -0.42 10.40 -41.48
N VAL A 11 -1.29 9.47 -41.05
CA VAL A 11 -1.80 8.35 -41.88
C VAL A 11 -2.55 8.84 -43.15
N SER A 12 -2.46 8.10 -44.27
CA SER A 12 -3.00 8.50 -45.58
C SER A 12 -4.54 8.39 -45.72
N ALA A 13 -5.14 9.13 -46.67
CA ALA A 13 -6.58 9.14 -46.90
C ALA A 13 -7.13 7.91 -47.66
N ALA A 14 -6.29 7.24 -48.46
CA ALA A 14 -6.69 6.09 -49.27
C ALA A 14 -6.96 4.83 -48.44
N TRP A 15 -6.34 4.72 -47.26
CA TRP A 15 -6.61 3.66 -46.28
C TRP A 15 -7.92 3.90 -45.52
N LEU A 16 -8.30 5.17 -45.30
CA LEU A 16 -9.53 5.56 -44.59
C LEU A 16 -10.82 5.33 -45.41
N ALA A 17 -10.73 5.35 -46.74
CA ALA A 17 -11.90 5.23 -47.64
C ALA A 17 -12.24 3.78 -48.06
N ARG A 18 -11.32 2.82 -47.88
CA ARG A 18 -11.51 1.43 -48.37
C ARG A 18 -12.54 0.61 -47.59
N ASP A 19 -12.94 1.05 -46.41
CA ASP A 19 -13.83 0.28 -45.50
C ASP A 19 -15.30 0.75 -45.50
N GLN A 20 -15.63 1.85 -46.21
CA GLN A 20 -17.02 2.28 -46.38
C GLN A 20 -17.78 1.47 -47.44
N ALA A 21 -17.13 0.52 -48.12
CA ALA A 21 -17.69 -0.24 -49.24
C ALA A 21 -18.26 -1.62 -48.87
N ASP A 22 -18.05 -2.13 -47.65
CA ASP A 22 -18.58 -3.45 -47.26
C ASP A 22 -19.94 -3.35 -46.54
N ASN A 23 -20.95 -3.83 -47.27
CA ASN A 23 -22.38 -3.87 -46.98
C ASN A 23 -22.70 -4.74 -45.73
N PRO A 24 -23.77 -4.46 -44.94
CA PRO A 24 -24.05 -5.13 -43.68
C PRO A 24 -24.81 -6.44 -43.94
N GLY A 25 -24.14 -7.58 -43.78
CA GLY A 25 -24.82 -8.86 -43.92
C GLY A 25 -23.91 -10.07 -44.09
N ALA A 26 -23.16 -10.42 -43.04
CA ALA A 26 -22.69 -11.78 -42.83
C ALA A 26 -22.22 -11.95 -41.38
N ALA A 27 -22.95 -12.76 -40.62
CA ALA A 27 -22.44 -13.38 -39.41
C ALA A 27 -21.31 -14.36 -39.77
N ILE A 28 -20.29 -14.49 -38.91
CA ILE A 28 -19.39 -15.65 -38.64
C ILE A 28 -18.31 -15.10 -37.69
N ALA A 29 -18.31 -15.46 -36.40
CA ALA A 29 -17.67 -16.62 -35.79
C ALA A 29 -16.12 -16.58 -35.84
N ASP A 30 -15.55 -16.51 -34.64
CA ASP A 30 -14.27 -17.07 -34.16
C ASP A 30 -13.20 -17.49 -35.19
N ARG A 31 -12.05 -16.79 -35.15
CA ARG A 31 -10.68 -17.19 -35.58
C ARG A 31 -9.74 -16.03 -35.21
N GLY A 32 -8.63 -16.18 -34.49
CA GLY A 32 -7.82 -17.38 -34.30
C GLY A 32 -6.88 -17.63 -35.47
N SER A 33 -6.25 -16.60 -36.03
CA SER A 33 -5.04 -16.72 -36.86
C SER A 33 -4.49 -15.34 -37.22
N GLU A 34 -3.19 -15.14 -36.98
CA GLU A 34 -2.36 -14.07 -37.53
C GLU A 34 -2.55 -13.99 -39.06
N GLU A 35 -3.25 -12.96 -39.52
CA GLU A 35 -3.08 -12.42 -40.86
C GLU A 35 -2.74 -10.94 -40.71
N SER A 36 -1.47 -10.67 -40.97
CA SER A 36 -0.80 -9.38 -41.00
C SER A 36 -1.53 -8.42 -41.94
N GLN A 37 -2.30 -7.50 -41.34
CA GLN A 37 -2.66 -6.25 -42.01
C GLN A 37 -1.37 -5.46 -42.31
N PRO A 38 -1.27 -4.76 -43.45
CA PRO A 38 -0.07 -3.98 -43.75
C PRO A 38 0.07 -2.87 -42.71
N GLU A 39 1.17 -2.89 -41.94
CA GLU A 39 1.55 -1.86 -40.99
C GLU A 39 1.75 -0.52 -41.71
N ASP A 40 0.75 0.36 -41.70
CA ASP A 40 0.90 1.76 -42.10
C ASP A 40 1.46 2.54 -40.89
N SER A 41 2.72 2.99 -41.00
CA SER A 41 3.56 3.46 -39.88
C SER A 41 3.35 4.93 -39.45
N GLY A 42 2.25 5.55 -39.89
CA GLY A 42 1.94 6.94 -39.62
C GLY A 42 1.43 7.21 -38.19
N ALA A 43 1.74 8.38 -37.63
CA ALA A 43 1.19 8.83 -36.36
C ALA A 43 -0.28 9.26 -36.49
N ARG A 44 -1.01 9.04 -35.41
CA ARG A 44 -2.41 9.45 -35.26
C ARG A 44 -2.46 10.92 -34.75
N PRO A 45 -3.48 11.72 -35.09
CA PRO A 45 -3.55 13.15 -34.70
C PRO A 45 -3.85 13.36 -33.21
N PHE A 46 -4.50 12.40 -32.55
CA PHE A 46 -4.80 12.43 -31.12
C PHE A 46 -3.97 11.40 -30.35
N MET A 47 -3.51 11.78 -29.17
CA MET A 47 -2.81 10.89 -28.24
C MET A 47 -3.33 11.06 -26.81
N MET A 48 -3.57 9.96 -26.10
CA MET A 48 -3.76 10.00 -24.64
C MET A 48 -2.49 9.52 -23.97
N LEU A 49 -2.08 10.28 -22.97
CA LEU A 49 -1.09 9.88 -21.99
C LEU A 49 -1.82 9.36 -20.75
N LEU A 50 -1.88 8.03 -20.65
CA LEU A 50 -2.49 7.32 -19.55
C LEU A 50 -1.47 7.03 -18.45
N GLY A 51 -1.93 6.96 -17.22
CA GLY A 51 -1.12 6.48 -16.10
C GLY A 51 -1.84 6.70 -14.78
N ASP A 52 -1.51 5.90 -13.78
CA ASP A 52 -2.11 6.05 -12.45
C ASP A 52 -1.60 7.30 -11.73
N TRP A 53 -2.12 7.50 -10.53
CA TRP A 53 -1.69 8.59 -9.66
C TRP A 53 -0.16 8.52 -9.43
N GLY A 54 0.49 9.68 -9.44
CA GLY A 54 1.91 9.78 -9.14
C GLY A 54 2.88 9.34 -10.25
N MET A 55 2.38 8.82 -11.39
CA MET A 55 3.20 8.34 -12.51
C MET A 55 3.86 9.44 -13.37
N GLY A 56 3.67 10.72 -13.02
CA GLY A 56 4.36 11.82 -13.69
C GLY A 56 3.75 12.30 -15.01
N LYS A 57 2.45 12.05 -15.26
CA LYS A 57 1.71 12.54 -16.45
C LYS A 57 1.93 14.04 -16.71
N THR A 58 1.64 14.88 -15.71
CA THR A 58 1.86 16.33 -15.78
C THR A 58 3.32 16.67 -16.08
N THR A 59 4.27 16.01 -15.40
CA THR A 59 5.71 16.23 -15.64
C THR A 59 6.10 15.88 -17.07
N ALA A 60 5.57 14.78 -17.63
CA ALA A 60 5.80 14.40 -19.01
C ALA A 60 5.22 15.43 -20.01
N CYS A 61 4.00 15.94 -19.77
CA CYS A 61 3.40 17.01 -20.59
C CYS A 61 4.21 18.31 -20.53
N GLN A 62 4.68 18.70 -19.35
CA GLN A 62 5.51 19.89 -19.15
C GLN A 62 6.89 19.74 -19.81
N LEU A 63 7.54 18.58 -19.66
CA LEU A 63 8.83 18.29 -20.30
C LEU A 63 8.70 18.27 -21.83
N LEU A 64 7.62 17.70 -22.37
CA LEU A 64 7.34 17.71 -23.81
C LEU A 64 7.19 19.15 -24.32
N THR A 65 6.39 19.96 -23.63
CA THR A 65 6.22 21.39 -23.92
C THR A 65 7.57 22.12 -23.93
N HIS A 66 8.39 21.92 -22.89
CA HIS A 66 9.69 22.56 -22.78
C HIS A 66 10.66 22.14 -23.90
N ARG A 67 10.70 20.85 -24.25
CA ARG A 67 11.51 20.35 -25.37
C ARG A 67 11.07 20.95 -26.70
N LEU A 68 9.76 20.99 -26.97
CA LEU A 68 9.22 21.59 -28.19
C LEU A 68 9.54 23.08 -28.29
N LEU A 69 9.44 23.83 -27.19
CA LEU A 69 9.85 25.24 -27.15
C LEU A 69 11.35 25.41 -27.41
N LYS A 70 12.19 24.54 -26.85
CA LYS A 70 13.64 24.56 -27.11
C LYS A 70 13.94 24.28 -28.58
N HIS A 71 13.37 23.22 -29.15
CA HIS A 71 13.54 22.88 -30.55
C HIS A 71 13.06 24.00 -31.48
N ARG A 72 11.97 24.69 -31.15
CA ARG A 72 11.47 25.83 -31.93
C ARG A 72 12.45 27.02 -31.97
N ARG A 73 13.30 27.18 -30.95
CA ARG A 73 14.36 28.21 -30.95
C ARG A 73 15.54 27.82 -31.84
N GLU A 74 15.75 26.52 -32.04
CA GLU A 74 16.92 25.95 -32.71
C GLU A 74 16.61 25.51 -34.17
N ALA A 75 15.35 25.23 -34.49
CA ALA A 75 14.84 24.77 -35.78
C ALA A 75 13.36 25.15 -35.98
N ASP A 76 12.83 24.94 -37.19
CA ASP A 76 11.41 25.16 -37.51
C ASP A 76 10.55 24.00 -36.97
N ALA A 77 10.36 23.97 -35.65
CA ALA A 77 9.59 22.95 -34.93
C ALA A 77 8.17 23.44 -34.59
N ARG A 78 7.23 22.48 -34.45
CA ARG A 78 5.82 22.74 -34.11
C ARG A 78 5.69 23.51 -32.79
N SER A 79 4.77 24.48 -32.75
CA SER A 79 4.51 25.31 -31.57
C SER A 79 3.73 24.52 -30.51
N PRO A 80 4.22 24.36 -29.27
CA PRO A 80 3.44 23.72 -28.21
C PRO A 80 2.50 24.73 -27.53
N ILE A 81 1.29 24.27 -27.18
CA ILE A 81 0.30 24.99 -26.38
C ILE A 81 -0.05 24.09 -25.20
N TYR A 82 0.31 24.49 -23.99
CA TYR A 82 0.03 23.72 -22.77
C TYR A 82 -1.16 24.33 -22.04
N LEU A 83 -2.19 23.52 -21.79
CA LEU A 83 -3.40 23.92 -21.08
C LEU A 83 -3.61 23.00 -19.87
N ASP A 84 -3.66 23.60 -18.69
CA ASP A 84 -3.91 22.90 -17.43
C ASP A 84 -5.41 22.88 -17.14
N LEU A 85 -6.06 21.74 -17.41
CA LEU A 85 -7.50 21.59 -17.22
C LEU A 85 -7.93 21.67 -15.75
N ARG A 86 -7.00 21.48 -14.80
CA ARG A 86 -7.29 21.61 -13.37
C ARG A 86 -7.66 23.03 -12.97
N ARG A 87 -7.32 24.02 -13.80
CA ARG A 87 -7.69 25.43 -13.59
C ARG A 87 -9.11 25.75 -14.07
N LEU A 88 -9.77 24.84 -14.79
CA LEU A 88 -11.12 25.01 -15.29
C LEU A 88 -12.11 25.15 -14.13
N GLY A 89 -12.87 26.24 -14.11
CA GLY A 89 -13.90 26.51 -13.10
C GLY A 89 -15.23 25.81 -13.38
N PRO A 90 -16.23 26.02 -12.51
CA PRO A 90 -17.55 25.40 -12.64
C PRO A 90 -18.30 25.78 -13.93
N ALA A 91 -18.07 27.00 -14.45
CA ALA A 91 -18.77 27.51 -15.62
C ALA A 91 -18.44 26.73 -16.90
N GLY A 92 -17.15 26.53 -17.19
CA GLY A 92 -16.69 25.74 -18.33
C GLY A 92 -16.88 24.23 -18.17
N ARG A 93 -17.20 23.75 -16.96
CA ARG A 93 -17.67 22.38 -16.72
C ARG A 93 -19.15 22.22 -17.04
N ALA A 94 -19.97 23.21 -16.68
CA ALA A 94 -21.42 23.19 -16.88
C ALA A 94 -21.84 23.39 -18.35
N ASP A 95 -21.08 24.19 -19.11
CA ASP A 95 -21.29 24.40 -20.54
C ASP A 95 -20.01 24.07 -21.32
N PRO A 96 -19.83 22.79 -21.72
CA PRO A 96 -18.56 22.27 -22.20
C PRO A 96 -18.22 22.68 -23.64
N GLU A 97 -18.71 23.80 -24.18
CA GLU A 97 -18.33 24.23 -25.53
C GLU A 97 -16.81 24.47 -25.62
N LEU A 98 -16.15 23.94 -26.67
CA LEU A 98 -14.70 24.05 -26.85
C LEU A 98 -14.17 25.50 -26.68
N ARG A 99 -14.91 26.48 -27.22
CA ARG A 99 -14.54 27.90 -27.14
C ARG A 99 -14.60 28.44 -25.72
N SER A 100 -15.62 28.03 -24.97
CA SER A 100 -15.81 28.37 -23.56
C SER A 100 -14.69 27.77 -22.71
N ILE A 101 -14.40 26.48 -22.90
CA ILE A 101 -13.30 25.76 -22.23
C ILE A 101 -11.97 26.47 -22.48
N LEU A 102 -11.64 26.76 -23.75
CA LEU A 102 -10.39 27.44 -24.11
C LEU A 102 -10.31 28.84 -23.52
N ALA A 103 -11.40 29.63 -23.56
CA ALA A 103 -11.42 30.97 -23.00
C ALA A 103 -11.15 30.97 -21.49
N GLU A 104 -11.82 30.09 -20.76
CA GLU A 104 -11.67 29.99 -19.32
C GLU A 104 -10.30 29.45 -18.91
N VAL A 105 -9.81 28.38 -19.53
CA VAL A 105 -8.49 27.84 -19.18
C VAL A 105 -7.39 28.85 -19.51
N VAL A 106 -7.39 29.41 -20.72
CA VAL A 106 -6.37 30.39 -21.13
C VAL A 106 -6.38 31.59 -20.18
N SER A 107 -7.53 32.21 -19.91
CA SER A 107 -7.62 33.37 -19.01
C SER A 107 -7.10 33.09 -17.60
N ARG A 108 -7.21 31.85 -17.10
CA ARG A 108 -6.75 31.45 -15.77
C ARG A 108 -5.30 30.97 -15.72
N THR A 109 -4.76 30.50 -16.85
CA THR A 109 -3.37 30.01 -16.95
C THR A 109 -2.40 31.02 -17.55
N TRP A 110 -2.90 32.09 -18.17
CA TRP A 110 -2.07 33.06 -18.88
C TRP A 110 -1.32 33.98 -17.92
N GLU A 111 -0.04 33.68 -17.73
CA GLU A 111 0.94 34.52 -17.05
C GLU A 111 1.79 35.21 -18.12
N ALA A 112 1.40 36.40 -18.58
CA ALA A 112 2.23 37.16 -19.51
C ALA A 112 2.58 38.56 -18.98
N ASP A 113 3.83 38.95 -19.25
CA ASP A 113 4.43 40.27 -19.06
C ASP A 113 3.68 41.36 -19.87
N GLY A 114 2.44 41.65 -19.49
CA GLY A 114 1.65 42.75 -20.06
C GLY A 114 1.04 42.51 -21.45
N THR A 115 0.95 41.25 -21.93
CA THR A 115 0.23 40.93 -23.17
C THR A 115 -1.14 40.31 -22.91
N GLU A 116 -2.12 40.66 -23.73
CA GLU A 116 -3.47 40.08 -23.64
C GLU A 116 -3.45 38.57 -23.97
N PRO A 117 -4.29 37.77 -23.29
CA PRO A 117 -4.41 36.35 -23.57
C PRO A 117 -4.91 36.10 -25.00
N PRO A 118 -4.41 35.06 -25.69
CA PRO A 118 -4.90 34.72 -27.03
C PRO A 118 -6.38 34.34 -26.99
N THR A 119 -7.12 34.72 -28.02
CA THR A 119 -8.53 34.33 -28.15
C THR A 119 -8.64 32.81 -28.41
N PRO A 120 -9.76 32.18 -28.05
CA PRO A 120 -10.01 30.77 -28.39
C PRO A 120 -9.85 30.48 -29.89
N ASP A 121 -10.27 31.41 -30.76
CA ASP A 121 -10.10 31.31 -32.21
C ASP A 121 -8.63 31.26 -32.61
N ALA A 122 -7.79 32.12 -32.03
CA ALA A 122 -6.36 32.12 -32.31
C ALA A 122 -5.71 30.79 -31.91
N VAL A 123 -6.10 30.22 -30.76
CA VAL A 123 -5.61 28.90 -30.32
C VAL A 123 -6.05 27.81 -31.31
N ILE A 124 -7.32 27.81 -31.73
CA ILE A 124 -7.86 26.85 -32.70
C ILE A 124 -7.15 26.98 -34.05
N GLU A 125 -6.88 28.20 -34.53
CA GLU A 125 -6.19 28.48 -35.79
C GLU A 125 -4.72 28.01 -35.75
N LEU A 126 -4.02 28.22 -34.63
CA LEU A 126 -2.66 27.73 -34.44
C LEU A 126 -2.59 26.21 -34.58
N VAL A 127 -3.57 25.49 -34.01
CA VAL A 127 -3.63 24.04 -34.09
C VAL A 127 -4.06 23.60 -35.50
N ARG A 128 -5.07 24.21 -36.12
CA ARG A 128 -5.63 23.72 -37.38
C ARG A 128 -4.78 24.06 -38.61
N GLU A 129 -4.19 25.24 -38.66
CA GLU A 129 -3.55 25.78 -39.87
C GLU A 129 -2.02 25.90 -39.73
N HIS A 130 -1.51 26.02 -38.49
CA HIS A 130 -0.08 26.26 -38.22
C HIS A 130 0.64 25.09 -37.54
N GLY A 131 0.02 23.91 -37.52
CA GLY A 131 0.66 22.68 -37.06
C GLY A 131 0.97 22.60 -35.57
N ALA A 132 0.40 23.49 -34.73
CA ALA A 132 0.68 23.54 -33.30
C ALA A 132 0.28 22.24 -32.56
N VAL A 133 1.05 21.87 -31.55
CA VAL A 133 0.75 20.74 -30.66
C VAL A 133 0.07 21.27 -29.42
N ILE A 134 -1.18 20.88 -29.17
CA ILE A 134 -1.90 21.26 -27.96
C ILE A 134 -1.92 20.13 -26.95
N LEU A 135 -1.62 20.44 -25.70
CA LEU A 135 -1.59 19.50 -24.59
C LEU A 135 -2.66 19.91 -23.57
N PHE A 136 -3.64 19.04 -23.36
CA PHE A 136 -4.63 19.14 -22.28
C PHE A 136 -4.19 18.27 -21.11
N ASP A 137 -3.68 18.87 -20.04
CA ASP A 137 -3.20 18.15 -18.85
C ASP A 137 -4.27 18.10 -17.74
N GLY A 138 -4.54 16.91 -17.20
CA GLY A 138 -5.43 16.70 -16.05
C GLY A 138 -6.91 16.53 -16.41
N LEU A 139 -7.21 15.78 -17.48
CA LEU A 139 -8.58 15.49 -17.89
C LEU A 139 -9.38 14.80 -16.77
N ASP A 140 -8.73 13.89 -16.04
CA ASP A 140 -9.32 13.13 -14.94
C ASP A 140 -9.89 14.02 -13.83
N GLU A 141 -9.22 15.12 -13.52
CA GLU A 141 -9.67 16.06 -12.48
C GLU A 141 -10.96 16.78 -12.90
N VAL A 142 -11.19 17.01 -14.19
CA VAL A 142 -12.45 17.59 -14.68
C VAL A 142 -13.56 16.55 -14.67
N LEU A 143 -13.27 15.34 -15.16
CA LEU A 143 -14.24 14.25 -15.26
C LEU A 143 -14.74 13.78 -13.89
N ASN A 144 -13.95 13.92 -12.83
CA ASN A 144 -14.37 13.61 -11.45
C ASN A 144 -15.56 14.45 -10.96
N HIS A 145 -15.86 15.58 -11.60
CA HIS A 145 -16.95 16.46 -11.21
C HIS A 145 -18.15 16.40 -12.16
N LEU A 146 -18.13 15.50 -13.15
CA LEU A 146 -19.15 15.37 -14.18
C LEU A 146 -19.76 13.98 -14.11
N ASP A 147 -21.06 13.88 -14.41
CA ASP A 147 -21.64 12.57 -14.70
C ASP A 147 -21.15 12.03 -16.05
N GLU A 148 -21.51 10.79 -16.36
CA GLU A 148 -21.03 10.09 -17.55
C GLU A 148 -21.41 10.80 -18.86
N GLU A 149 -22.63 11.33 -18.95
CA GLU A 149 -23.14 12.02 -20.15
C GLU A 149 -22.41 13.36 -20.37
N HIS A 150 -22.29 14.17 -19.33
CA HIS A 150 -21.59 15.45 -19.37
C HIS A 150 -20.09 15.25 -19.60
N GLY A 151 -19.48 14.21 -19.02
CA GLY A 151 -18.10 13.84 -19.25
C GLY A 151 -17.82 13.46 -20.71
N GLN A 152 -18.70 12.67 -21.32
CA GLN A 152 -18.59 12.34 -22.76
C GLN A 152 -18.71 13.57 -23.65
N ARG A 153 -19.66 14.46 -23.36
CA ARG A 153 -19.80 15.73 -24.09
C ARG A 153 -18.57 16.61 -23.95
N PHE A 154 -17.99 16.69 -22.75
CA PHE A 154 -16.76 17.46 -22.50
C PHE A 154 -15.58 16.94 -23.34
N ILE A 155 -15.37 15.62 -23.36
CA ILE A 155 -14.32 15.02 -24.19
C ILE A 155 -14.60 15.30 -25.68
N ALA A 156 -15.82 15.07 -26.16
CA ALA A 156 -16.18 15.31 -27.56
C ALA A 156 -15.85 16.75 -27.99
N GLU A 157 -16.13 17.74 -27.13
CA GLU A 157 -15.81 19.13 -27.39
C GLU A 157 -14.31 19.41 -27.47
N LEU A 158 -13.48 18.80 -26.60
CA LEU A 158 -12.02 18.88 -26.75
C LEU A 158 -11.53 18.33 -28.08
N TRP A 159 -12.15 17.26 -28.59
CA TRP A 159 -11.79 16.64 -29.87
C TRP A 159 -12.18 17.50 -31.07
N ARG A 160 -13.21 18.35 -30.94
CA ARG A 160 -13.62 19.31 -31.99
C ARG A 160 -12.54 20.32 -32.34
N ILE A 161 -11.44 20.39 -31.59
CA ILE A 161 -10.28 21.18 -31.98
C ILE A 161 -9.71 20.74 -33.34
N LEU A 162 -9.76 19.44 -33.65
CA LEU A 162 -9.46 18.87 -34.97
C LEU A 162 -10.69 18.12 -35.51
N PRO A 163 -11.67 18.85 -36.09
CA PRO A 163 -12.93 18.24 -36.54
C PRO A 163 -12.69 17.37 -37.79
N PRO A 164 -13.59 16.41 -38.10
CA PRO A 164 -13.45 15.49 -39.23
C PRO A 164 -13.13 16.18 -40.57
N ARG A 165 -13.69 17.37 -40.83
CA ARG A 165 -13.40 18.15 -42.05
C ARG A 165 -11.92 18.55 -42.22
N VAL A 166 -11.18 18.76 -41.13
CA VAL A 166 -9.74 19.05 -41.17
C VAL A 166 -8.96 17.76 -41.34
N LEU A 167 -9.40 16.71 -40.64
CA LEU A 167 -8.74 15.41 -40.69
C LEU A 167 -8.98 14.68 -42.00
N LEU A 168 -10.11 14.84 -42.70
CA LEU A 168 -10.42 14.11 -43.94
C LEU A 168 -9.83 14.77 -45.19
N ASP A 169 -9.45 16.05 -45.12
CA ASP A 169 -8.79 16.80 -46.18
C ASP A 169 -7.28 16.53 -46.16
N PRO A 170 -6.69 15.94 -47.22
CA PRO A 170 -5.25 15.60 -47.26
C PRO A 170 -4.32 16.80 -47.11
N GLU A 171 -4.64 17.95 -47.72
CA GLU A 171 -3.77 19.14 -47.67
C GLU A 171 -3.80 19.78 -46.28
N ARG A 172 -4.98 19.82 -45.66
CA ARG A 172 -5.13 20.34 -44.29
C ARG A 172 -4.56 19.38 -43.26
N ARG A 173 -4.69 18.07 -43.47
CA ARG A 173 -4.14 17.05 -42.56
C ARG A 173 -2.62 17.18 -42.44
N GLU A 174 -1.89 17.37 -43.54
CA GLU A 174 -0.43 17.52 -43.46
C GLU A 174 0.01 18.76 -42.67
N ARG A 175 -0.79 19.82 -42.70
CA ARG A 175 -0.52 21.10 -42.01
C ARG A 175 -1.10 21.17 -40.60
N CYS A 176 -2.08 20.34 -40.28
CA CYS A 176 -2.74 20.40 -38.98
C CYS A 176 -1.82 19.94 -37.86
N GLY A 177 -2.17 20.40 -36.68
CA GLY A 177 -1.52 20.16 -35.42
C GLY A 177 -1.81 18.78 -34.87
N ARG A 178 -1.46 18.62 -33.59
CA ARG A 178 -1.67 17.38 -32.84
C ARG A 178 -2.21 17.69 -31.46
N VAL A 179 -2.93 16.73 -30.90
CA VAL A 179 -3.57 16.86 -29.60
C VAL A 179 -3.05 15.78 -28.67
N VAL A 180 -2.57 16.16 -27.50
CA VAL A 180 -2.20 15.25 -26.42
C VAL A 180 -3.12 15.53 -25.23
N MET A 181 -3.71 14.49 -24.67
CA MET A 181 -4.54 14.58 -23.46
C MET A 181 -3.95 13.71 -22.37
N SER A 182 -3.80 14.20 -21.14
CA SER A 182 -3.37 13.37 -20.01
C SER A 182 -4.57 12.97 -19.15
N CYS A 183 -4.63 11.69 -18.77
CA CYS A 183 -5.76 11.13 -18.03
C CYS A 183 -5.33 9.94 -17.17
N ARG A 184 -6.10 9.60 -16.13
CA ARG A 184 -5.91 8.34 -15.38
C ARG A 184 -6.36 7.14 -16.24
N THR A 185 -5.63 6.04 -16.09
CA THR A 185 -5.82 4.74 -16.78
C THR A 185 -7.23 4.18 -16.58
N HIS A 186 -7.78 4.30 -15.38
CA HIS A 186 -9.05 3.69 -14.97
C HIS A 186 -10.32 4.47 -15.35
N ILE A 187 -10.21 5.66 -15.94
CA ILE A 187 -11.39 6.36 -16.47
C ILE A 187 -12.04 5.55 -17.61
N PHE A 188 -11.34 4.58 -18.16
CA PHE A 188 -11.84 3.69 -19.21
C PHE A 188 -11.92 2.25 -18.68
N ARG A 189 -13.13 1.78 -18.33
CA ARG A 189 -13.35 0.47 -17.69
C ARG A 189 -13.00 -0.73 -18.60
N SER A 190 -12.90 -0.56 -19.91
CA SER A 190 -12.33 -1.54 -20.85
C SER A 190 -11.75 -0.86 -22.09
N LEU A 191 -10.86 -1.53 -22.85
CA LEU A 191 -10.39 -1.05 -24.17
C LEU A 191 -11.54 -0.84 -25.17
N ALA A 192 -12.59 -1.68 -25.10
CA ALA A 192 -13.76 -1.58 -25.97
C ALA A 192 -14.69 -0.41 -25.58
N GLU A 193 -14.80 -0.10 -24.28
CA GLU A 193 -15.45 1.13 -23.80
C GLU A 193 -14.57 2.34 -24.03
N GLN A 194 -13.24 2.27 -23.88
CA GLN A 194 -12.32 3.34 -24.26
C GLN A 194 -12.58 3.77 -25.70
N SER A 195 -12.77 2.82 -26.60
CA SER A 195 -13.19 3.06 -27.96
C SER A 195 -14.63 3.59 -28.06
N SER A 196 -15.63 2.90 -27.52
CA SER A 196 -17.06 3.29 -27.60
C SER A 196 -17.40 4.63 -26.94
N PHE A 197 -16.74 4.95 -25.83
CA PHE A 197 -16.88 6.14 -24.98
C PHE A 197 -16.21 7.36 -25.60
N LEU A 198 -15.09 7.16 -26.30
CA LEU A 198 -14.42 8.19 -27.11
C LEU A 198 -15.08 8.37 -28.49
N LEU A 199 -15.93 7.43 -28.92
CA LEU A 199 -16.70 7.48 -30.18
C LEU A 199 -18.04 8.21 -30.06
N GLY A 200 -18.39 8.70 -28.86
CA GLY A 200 -19.55 9.58 -28.63
C GLY A 200 -20.81 9.07 -29.33
N GLY A 201 -21.29 7.88 -28.95
CA GLY A 201 -22.65 7.42 -29.26
C GLY A 201 -23.19 7.80 -30.64
N GLY A 202 -22.44 7.56 -31.72
CA GLY A 202 -22.89 7.68 -33.10
C GLY A 202 -23.25 9.10 -33.58
N ARG A 203 -22.33 9.73 -34.33
CA ARG A 203 -22.57 10.42 -35.63
C ARG A 203 -21.38 11.23 -36.14
N GLU A 204 -20.37 11.52 -35.32
CA GLU A 204 -19.12 12.14 -35.78
C GLU A 204 -18.02 11.08 -35.89
N GLN A 205 -17.62 10.79 -37.12
CA GLN A 205 -16.79 9.66 -37.57
C GLN A 205 -15.31 9.71 -37.15
N VAL A 206 -14.98 9.96 -35.87
CA VAL A 206 -13.60 9.86 -35.38
C VAL A 206 -13.37 8.46 -34.79
N GLY A 207 -13.19 7.46 -35.67
CA GLY A 207 -12.92 6.06 -35.30
C GLY A 207 -11.70 5.86 -34.38
N GLU A 208 -11.56 4.68 -33.75
CA GLU A 208 -10.34 4.19 -33.05
C GLU A 208 -9.02 4.46 -33.82
N ARG A 209 -9.14 4.66 -35.13
CA ARG A 209 -8.10 4.88 -36.13
C ARG A 209 -7.40 6.25 -36.04
N TYR A 210 -7.94 7.22 -35.29
CA TYR A 210 -7.37 8.58 -35.15
C TYR A 210 -6.65 8.83 -33.82
N TYR A 211 -6.58 7.82 -32.96
CA TYR A 211 -6.17 7.97 -31.58
C TYR A 211 -5.10 6.94 -31.16
N GLU A 212 -4.06 7.38 -30.45
CA GLU A 212 -3.01 6.51 -29.88
C GLU A 212 -2.95 6.66 -28.35
N ALA A 213 -2.97 5.54 -27.62
CA ALA A 213 -2.81 5.54 -26.16
C ALA A 213 -1.38 5.17 -25.79
N ILE A 214 -0.74 5.98 -24.94
CA ILE A 214 0.53 5.63 -24.30
C ILE A 214 0.30 5.56 -22.80
N GLN A 215 0.65 4.44 -22.19
CA GLN A 215 0.62 4.27 -20.75
C GLN A 215 2.01 4.53 -20.15
N LEU A 216 2.07 5.40 -19.15
CA LEU A 216 3.24 5.54 -18.29
C LEU A 216 3.32 4.35 -17.35
N LEU A 217 4.42 3.62 -17.45
CA LEU A 217 4.75 2.51 -16.57
C LEU A 217 5.47 3.01 -15.31
N PRO A 218 5.40 2.25 -14.20
CA PRO A 218 6.21 2.51 -13.02
C PRO A 218 7.71 2.56 -13.38
N PHE A 219 8.49 3.32 -12.62
CA PHE A 219 9.93 3.39 -12.82
C PHE A 219 10.59 2.04 -12.56
N GLY A 220 11.39 1.59 -13.53
CA GLY A 220 12.28 0.46 -13.33
C GLY A 220 13.46 0.83 -12.42
N GLU A 221 14.13 -0.20 -11.91
CA GLU A 221 15.27 -0.09 -11.00
C GLU A 221 16.38 0.87 -11.50
N GLU A 222 16.74 0.83 -12.78
CA GLU A 222 17.75 1.74 -13.36
C GLU A 222 17.28 3.20 -13.38
N GLN A 223 15.99 3.43 -13.64
CA GLN A 223 15.41 4.78 -13.62
C GLN A 223 15.39 5.34 -12.20
N ILE A 224 15.09 4.49 -11.20
CA ILE A 224 15.14 4.88 -9.79
C ILE A 224 16.57 5.24 -9.38
N ARG A 225 17.57 4.39 -9.69
CA ARG A 225 18.98 4.69 -9.38
C ARG A 225 19.45 6.00 -10.01
N ARG A 226 19.12 6.22 -11.29
CA ARG A 226 19.44 7.47 -11.98
C ARG A 226 18.77 8.66 -11.32
N PHE A 227 17.49 8.55 -10.96
CA PHE A 227 16.76 9.61 -10.28
C PHE A 227 17.42 9.95 -8.94
N LEU A 228 17.82 8.96 -8.14
CA LEU A 228 18.54 9.18 -6.89
C LEU A 228 19.89 9.86 -7.11
N ALA A 229 20.65 9.45 -8.13
CA ALA A 229 21.93 10.06 -8.48
C ALA A 229 21.78 11.55 -8.84
N ASP A 230 20.71 11.90 -9.56
CA ASP A 230 20.47 13.27 -10.02
C ASP A 230 19.91 14.18 -8.90
N ASN A 231 19.30 13.62 -7.85
CA ASN A 231 18.55 14.40 -6.85
C ASN A 231 19.11 14.34 -5.42
N ILE A 232 20.03 13.42 -5.09
CA ILE A 232 20.73 13.43 -3.80
C ILE A 232 21.93 14.40 -3.88
N ALA A 233 22.01 15.34 -2.94
CA ALA A 233 23.10 16.31 -2.91
C ALA A 233 24.46 15.61 -2.72
N ALA A 234 25.42 15.88 -3.60
CA ALA A 234 26.74 15.23 -3.63
C ALA A 234 26.67 13.69 -3.74
N ALA A 235 25.68 13.16 -4.47
CA ALA A 235 25.55 11.73 -4.73
C ALA A 235 26.81 11.14 -5.38
N THR A 236 27.33 10.08 -4.78
CA THR A 236 28.31 9.19 -5.40
C THR A 236 27.63 7.87 -5.77
N SER A 237 28.25 7.05 -6.62
CA SER A 237 27.73 5.70 -6.93
C SER A 237 27.51 4.86 -5.67
N ASP A 238 28.37 5.02 -4.66
CA ASP A 238 28.25 4.33 -3.36
C ASP A 238 27.04 4.83 -2.54
N THR A 239 26.80 6.15 -2.53
CA THR A 239 25.62 6.77 -1.90
C THR A 239 24.31 6.21 -2.48
N VAL A 240 24.22 6.16 -3.81
CA VAL A 240 23.03 5.66 -4.52
C VAL A 240 22.77 4.19 -4.20
N GLU A 241 23.82 3.37 -4.21
CA GLU A 241 23.66 1.94 -3.90
C GLU A 241 23.28 1.73 -2.43
N ARG A 242 23.83 2.50 -1.49
CA ARG A 242 23.42 2.45 -0.09
C ARG A 242 21.95 2.86 0.10
N ALA A 243 21.48 3.90 -0.57
CA ALA A 243 20.06 4.28 -0.56
C ALA A 243 19.17 3.17 -1.15
N TRP A 244 19.60 2.54 -2.24
CA TRP A 244 18.90 1.41 -2.87
C TRP A 244 18.82 0.17 -1.96
N GLN A 245 19.90 -0.15 -1.25
CA GLN A 245 19.92 -1.23 -0.26
C GLN A 245 19.01 -0.90 0.93
N ALA A 246 19.07 0.32 1.46
CA ALA A 246 18.20 0.76 2.55
C ALA A 246 16.71 0.67 2.16
N MET A 247 16.35 1.00 0.92
CA MET A 247 14.97 0.79 0.44
C MET A 247 14.58 -0.69 0.31
N GLY A 248 15.55 -1.59 0.09
CA GLY A 248 15.31 -3.03 0.06
C GLY A 248 15.13 -3.66 1.43
N GLU A 249 15.72 -3.06 2.48
CA GLU A 249 15.56 -3.52 3.86
C GLU A 249 14.18 -3.19 4.44
N ILE A 250 13.47 -2.22 3.85
CA ILE A 250 12.20 -1.69 4.36
C ILE A 250 11.07 -2.20 3.48
N HIS A 251 10.08 -2.85 4.12
CA HIS A 251 9.00 -3.52 3.42
C HIS A 251 8.22 -2.55 2.51
N ASN A 252 7.95 -3.01 1.28
CA ASN A 252 7.27 -2.30 0.20
C ASN A 252 7.81 -0.91 -0.18
N LEU A 253 8.95 -0.48 0.36
CA LEU A 253 9.46 0.86 0.06
C LEU A 253 9.92 0.98 -1.39
N ARG A 254 10.41 -0.12 -1.98
CA ARG A 254 10.76 -0.19 -3.41
C ARG A 254 9.54 -0.02 -4.30
N GLU A 255 8.44 -0.72 -4.03
CA GLU A 255 7.18 -0.58 -4.78
C GLU A 255 6.65 0.85 -4.70
N LEU A 256 6.75 1.47 -3.53
CA LEU A 256 6.40 2.88 -3.37
C LEU A 256 7.32 3.78 -4.23
N ALA A 257 8.62 3.49 -4.29
CA ALA A 257 9.63 4.21 -5.07
C ALA A 257 9.49 4.05 -6.60
N GLU A 258 8.75 3.05 -7.08
CA GLU A 258 8.44 2.94 -8.52
C GLU A 258 7.56 4.10 -9.01
N ARG A 259 6.84 4.78 -8.11
CA ARG A 259 6.06 5.97 -8.42
C ARG A 259 6.94 7.22 -8.32
N PRO A 260 7.13 8.00 -9.41
CA PRO A 260 8.00 9.18 -9.42
C PRO A 260 7.71 10.21 -8.32
N VAL A 261 6.42 10.46 -8.02
CA VAL A 261 6.04 11.41 -6.96
C VAL A 261 6.51 10.92 -5.59
N SER A 262 6.30 9.65 -5.29
CA SER A 262 6.72 9.05 -4.02
C SER A 262 8.24 8.98 -3.93
N LEU A 263 8.94 8.59 -5.00
CA LEU A 263 10.39 8.58 -5.06
C LEU A 263 10.98 9.97 -4.77
N ARG A 264 10.39 11.03 -5.33
CA ARG A 264 10.80 12.40 -5.06
C ARG A 264 10.65 12.75 -3.58
N MET A 265 9.54 12.36 -2.94
CA MET A 265 9.33 12.58 -1.50
C MET A 265 10.33 11.79 -0.65
N LEU A 266 10.63 10.55 -1.05
CA LEU A 266 11.61 9.71 -0.37
C LEU A 266 13.04 10.24 -0.50
N THR A 267 13.38 10.90 -1.62
CA THR A 267 14.75 11.34 -1.90
C THR A 267 15.27 12.33 -0.85
N SER A 268 14.43 13.27 -0.39
CA SER A 268 14.84 14.19 0.68
C SER A 268 15.09 13.45 2.00
N GLN A 269 14.22 12.48 2.32
CA GLN A 269 14.33 11.70 3.55
C GLN A 269 15.57 10.79 3.51
N LEU A 270 15.82 10.11 2.41
CA LEU A 270 16.98 9.22 2.24
C LEU A 270 18.31 9.97 2.44
N ALA A 271 18.43 11.20 1.95
CA ALA A 271 19.61 12.04 2.17
C ALA A 271 19.84 12.37 3.65
N ASP A 272 18.77 12.64 4.41
CA ASP A 272 18.87 12.92 5.84
C ASP A 272 19.15 11.66 6.66
N ILE A 273 18.64 10.51 6.23
CA ILE A 273 18.87 9.22 6.89
C ILE A 273 20.33 8.82 6.85
N GLU A 274 21.00 9.07 5.73
CA GLU A 274 22.44 8.83 5.64
C GLU A 274 23.21 9.70 6.63
N ARG A 275 22.87 11.00 6.73
CA ARG A 275 23.48 11.89 7.72
C ARG A 275 23.21 11.42 9.14
N PHE A 276 21.99 11.00 9.43
CA PHE A 276 21.59 10.54 10.75
C PHE A 276 22.28 9.22 11.13
N ARG A 277 22.36 8.23 10.21
CA ARG A 277 23.13 7.00 10.43
C ARG A 277 24.61 7.29 10.69
N LEU A 278 25.22 8.21 9.93
CA LEU A 278 26.61 8.63 10.13
C LEU A 278 26.83 9.34 11.48
N SER A 279 25.82 10.03 12.00
CA SER A 279 25.83 10.64 13.33
C SER A 279 25.54 9.67 14.48
N GLY A 280 25.31 8.39 14.19
CA GLY A 280 24.97 7.36 15.18
C GLY A 280 23.52 7.41 15.68
N ARG A 281 22.65 8.21 15.05
CA ARG A 281 21.21 8.22 15.35
C ARG A 281 20.55 7.04 14.64
N PRO A 282 19.85 6.14 15.34
CA PRO A 282 19.09 5.09 14.70
C PRO A 282 17.98 5.75 13.88
N VAL A 283 17.98 5.47 12.57
CA VAL A 283 16.85 5.78 11.70
C VAL A 283 16.27 4.47 11.22
N GLY A 284 14.99 4.28 11.50
CA GLY A 284 14.24 3.11 11.07
C GLY A 284 13.19 3.44 10.02
N ALA A 285 12.27 2.50 9.82
CA ALA A 285 11.22 2.64 8.83
C ALA A 285 10.22 3.74 9.22
N VAL A 286 10.00 3.96 10.52
CA VAL A 286 9.02 4.94 10.99
C VAL A 286 9.44 6.36 10.62
N ASP A 287 10.73 6.71 10.70
CA ASP A 287 11.20 8.07 10.34
C ASP A 287 10.99 8.37 8.85
N LEU A 288 11.18 7.37 7.99
CA LEU A 288 10.94 7.47 6.56
C LEU A 288 9.48 7.75 6.26
N TYR A 289 8.59 6.98 6.90
CA TYR A 289 7.15 7.12 6.68
C TYR A 289 6.60 8.40 7.33
N ASP A 290 7.13 8.82 8.49
CA ASP A 290 6.85 10.14 9.09
C ASP A 290 7.19 11.26 8.09
N GLY A 291 8.41 11.24 7.55
CA GLY A 291 8.88 12.24 6.59
C GLY A 291 8.15 12.18 5.24
N LEU A 292 7.73 10.99 4.80
CA LEU A 292 6.91 10.81 3.61
C LEU A 292 5.52 11.43 3.80
N VAL A 293 4.85 11.13 4.92
CA VAL A 293 3.53 11.67 5.25
C VAL A 293 3.58 13.19 5.39
N GLU A 294 4.61 13.72 6.06
CA GLU A 294 4.82 15.17 6.16
C GLU A 294 5.03 15.81 4.78
N ALA A 295 5.90 15.25 3.94
CA ALA A 295 6.12 15.75 2.58
C ALA A 295 4.84 15.70 1.72
N TRP A 296 3.99 14.70 1.94
CA TRP A 296 2.71 14.57 1.27
C TRP A 296 1.72 15.65 1.70
N LEU A 297 1.56 15.86 3.01
CA LEU A 297 0.67 16.90 3.53
C LEU A 297 1.17 18.30 3.12
N LEU A 298 2.48 18.54 3.14
CA LEU A 298 3.04 19.82 2.72
C LEU A 298 2.81 20.11 1.24
N ARG A 299 2.80 19.07 0.39
CA ARG A 299 2.51 19.21 -1.05
C ARG A 299 1.11 19.76 -1.31
N ASP A 300 0.13 19.35 -0.54
CA ASP A 300 -1.28 19.75 -0.70
C ASP A 300 -1.68 20.92 0.21
N LYS A 301 -0.70 21.66 0.75
CA LYS A 301 -0.89 22.72 1.75
C LYS A 301 -1.96 23.75 1.40
N GLU A 302 -2.06 24.13 0.13
CA GLU A 302 -3.02 25.14 -0.34
C GLU A 302 -4.46 24.61 -0.49
N LYS A 303 -4.64 23.29 -0.45
CA LYS A 303 -5.95 22.63 -0.60
C LYS A 303 -6.60 22.30 0.74
N HIS A 304 -5.83 22.28 1.83
CA HIS A 304 -6.29 21.83 3.14
C HIS A 304 -7.43 22.68 3.70
N LYS A 305 -8.52 22.01 4.10
CA LYS A 305 -9.62 22.61 4.86
C LYS A 305 -9.58 22.16 6.31
N ILE A 306 -9.42 20.86 6.53
CA ILE A 306 -9.10 20.24 7.80
C ILE A 306 -7.68 20.69 8.20
N PRO A 307 -7.48 21.15 9.46
CA PRO A 307 -6.16 21.51 9.94
C PRO A 307 -5.15 20.39 9.74
N GLU A 308 -4.03 20.70 9.08
CA GLU A 308 -2.98 19.73 8.71
C GLU A 308 -2.54 18.84 9.88
N ARG A 309 -2.42 19.42 11.08
CA ARG A 309 -2.06 18.71 12.32
C ARG A 309 -3.03 17.58 12.73
N LEU A 310 -4.26 17.56 12.21
CA LEU A 310 -5.27 16.56 12.51
C LEU A 310 -5.33 15.46 11.46
N LYS A 311 -4.78 15.69 10.27
CA LYS A 311 -4.85 14.72 9.17
C LYS A 311 -4.14 13.41 9.53
N PRO A 312 -2.92 13.39 10.12
CA PRO A 312 -2.31 12.13 10.55
C PRO A 312 -3.19 11.35 11.53
N TRP A 313 -3.81 12.04 12.49
CA TRP A 313 -4.73 11.42 13.45
C TRP A 313 -5.95 10.81 12.76
N LEU A 314 -6.56 11.54 11.81
CA LEU A 314 -7.71 11.04 11.05
C LEU A 314 -7.34 9.82 10.20
N MET A 315 -6.14 9.81 9.61
CA MET A 315 -5.63 8.67 8.85
C MET A 315 -5.37 7.45 9.73
N GLU A 316 -4.94 7.65 10.98
CA GLU A 316 -4.82 6.58 11.97
C GLU A 316 -6.18 5.94 12.29
N GLU A 317 -7.23 6.73 12.49
CA GLU A 317 -8.59 6.20 12.73
C GLU A 317 -9.17 5.51 11.49
N LEU A 318 -8.98 6.09 10.29
CA LEU A 318 -9.45 5.50 9.03
C LEU A 318 -8.75 4.16 8.75
N ALA A 319 -7.45 4.09 9.03
CA ALA A 319 -6.67 2.88 8.84
C ALA A 319 -7.18 1.74 9.72
N VAL A 320 -7.49 2.02 10.99
CA VAL A 320 -8.06 1.02 11.89
C VAL A 320 -9.47 0.62 11.49
N GLU A 321 -10.29 1.55 10.98
CA GLU A 321 -11.62 1.24 10.45
C GLU A 321 -11.55 0.24 9.29
N LEU A 322 -10.76 0.56 8.25
CA LEU A 322 -10.57 -0.31 7.08
C LEU A 322 -10.02 -1.68 7.49
N TRP A 323 -9.03 -1.68 8.40
CA TRP A 323 -8.43 -2.91 8.89
C TRP A 323 -9.41 -3.77 9.68
N ALA A 324 -10.25 -3.16 10.53
CA ALA A 324 -11.28 -3.85 11.30
C ALA A 324 -12.33 -4.51 10.39
N ARG A 325 -12.70 -3.85 9.29
CA ARG A 325 -13.60 -4.39 8.25
C ARG A 325 -12.96 -5.51 7.41
N SER A 326 -11.64 -5.72 7.53
CA SER A 326 -10.85 -6.57 6.61
C SER A 326 -10.96 -6.10 5.15
N GLU A 327 -11.12 -4.79 4.96
CA GLU A 327 -11.26 -4.15 3.67
C GLU A 327 -10.06 -3.23 3.41
N ARG A 328 -9.79 -2.94 2.15
CA ARG A 328 -8.72 -2.00 1.74
C ARG A 328 -9.28 -0.71 1.15
N THR A 329 -10.55 -0.72 0.79
CA THR A 329 -11.26 0.33 0.08
C THR A 329 -12.56 0.64 0.80
N MET A 330 -13.03 1.89 0.68
CA MET A 330 -14.31 2.37 1.20
C MET A 330 -14.97 3.25 0.15
N ASP A 331 -16.28 3.11 -0.05
CA ASP A 331 -16.98 3.90 -1.06
C ASP A 331 -17.13 5.37 -0.61
N ALA A 332 -17.37 6.29 -1.54
CA ALA A 332 -17.46 7.73 -1.21
C ALA A 332 -18.48 8.03 -0.11
N ASP A 333 -19.70 7.49 -0.26
CA ASP A 333 -20.77 7.68 0.72
C ASP A 333 -20.41 7.09 2.08
N GLU A 334 -19.81 5.89 2.10
CA GLU A 334 -19.35 5.25 3.35
C GLU A 334 -18.24 6.05 4.04
N LEU A 335 -17.36 6.69 3.27
CA LEU A 335 -16.29 7.54 3.78
C LEU A 335 -16.83 8.85 4.35
N GLU A 336 -17.86 9.42 3.71
CA GLU A 336 -18.57 10.60 4.20
C GLU A 336 -19.32 10.27 5.51
N ASP A 337 -20.10 9.18 5.54
CA ASP A 337 -20.80 8.70 6.73
C ASP A 337 -19.82 8.43 7.88
N TRP A 338 -18.71 7.72 7.61
CA TRP A 338 -17.67 7.47 8.61
C TRP A 338 -17.06 8.76 9.15
N PHE A 339 -16.85 9.76 8.30
CA PHE A 339 -16.29 11.04 8.71
C PHE A 339 -17.25 11.83 9.59
N GLU A 340 -18.54 11.82 9.27
CA GLU A 340 -19.60 12.42 10.09
C GLU A 340 -19.71 11.75 11.46
N ASP A 341 -19.72 10.41 11.51
CA ASP A 341 -19.71 9.66 12.77
C ASP A 341 -18.50 10.04 13.65
N ARG A 342 -17.31 10.16 13.05
CA ARG A 342 -16.09 10.56 13.78
C ARG A 342 -16.13 12.01 14.25
N LEU A 343 -16.79 12.90 13.53
CA LEU A 343 -17.02 14.27 13.98
C LEU A 343 -17.91 14.33 15.22
N ASP A 344 -18.93 13.48 15.29
CA ASP A 344 -19.87 13.45 16.41
C ASP A 344 -19.27 12.79 17.66
N GLU A 345 -18.45 11.75 17.47
CA GLU A 345 -17.84 11.02 18.58
C GLU A 345 -16.66 11.76 19.24
N ASP A 346 -15.75 12.36 18.46
CA ASP A 346 -14.55 13.01 19.00
C ASP A 346 -14.75 14.52 19.22
N SER A 347 -15.03 14.89 20.48
CA SER A 347 -15.20 16.29 20.91
C SER A 347 -13.98 17.19 20.61
N ARG A 348 -12.77 16.64 20.51
CA ARG A 348 -11.53 17.40 20.20
C ARG A 348 -11.46 17.69 18.70
N PHE A 349 -11.85 16.74 17.87
CA PHE A 349 -11.98 16.88 16.42
C PHE A 349 -13.12 17.84 16.07
N ALA A 350 -14.31 17.66 16.65
CA ALA A 350 -15.46 18.55 16.50
C ALA A 350 -15.12 20.01 16.82
N ARG A 351 -14.42 20.25 17.94
CA ARG A 351 -13.97 21.61 18.34
C ARG A 351 -12.98 22.22 17.36
N ALA A 352 -12.15 21.41 16.71
CA ALA A 352 -11.20 21.92 15.74
C ALA A 352 -11.89 22.31 14.43
N VAL A 353 -12.82 21.50 13.96
CA VAL A 353 -13.65 21.79 12.78
C VAL A 353 -14.55 23.01 13.03
N ALA A 354 -15.12 23.14 14.23
CA ALA A 354 -15.92 24.32 14.61
C ALA A 354 -15.16 25.65 14.56
N ARG A 355 -13.82 25.64 14.55
CA ARG A 355 -12.99 26.85 14.42
C ARG A 355 -12.73 27.27 12.97
N LEU A 356 -13.09 26.45 11.99
CA LEU A 356 -12.94 26.77 10.57
C LEU A 356 -13.90 27.92 10.17
N PRO A 357 -13.64 28.63 9.06
CA PRO A 357 -14.61 29.55 8.47
C PRO A 357 -15.94 28.86 8.19
N GLU A 358 -17.07 29.56 8.33
CA GLU A 358 -18.41 28.96 8.18
C GLU A 358 -18.61 28.26 6.83
N ALA A 359 -18.09 28.84 5.75
CA ALA A 359 -18.13 28.27 4.40
C ALA A 359 -17.35 26.94 4.26
N GLU A 360 -16.41 26.65 5.17
CA GLU A 360 -15.56 25.44 5.12
C GLU A 360 -15.99 24.37 6.13
N ARG A 361 -16.98 24.65 6.98
CA ARG A 361 -17.52 23.69 7.95
C ARG A 361 -18.49 22.68 7.34
N HIS A 362 -18.91 22.91 6.10
CA HIS A 362 -19.90 22.06 5.46
C HIS A 362 -19.33 20.65 5.24
N PRO A 363 -20.07 19.57 5.59
CA PRO A 363 -19.57 18.19 5.49
C PRO A 363 -19.01 17.85 4.09
N GLN A 364 -19.70 18.25 3.03
CA GLN A 364 -19.23 18.04 1.65
C GLN A 364 -17.87 18.70 1.34
N VAL A 365 -17.57 19.87 1.93
CA VAL A 365 -16.27 20.56 1.73
C VAL A 365 -15.16 19.82 2.47
N LEU A 366 -15.45 19.27 3.65
CA LEU A 366 -14.51 18.49 4.43
C LEU A 366 -14.28 17.10 3.82
N ALA A 367 -15.33 16.49 3.26
CA ALA A 367 -15.24 15.26 2.48
C ALA A 367 -14.42 15.46 1.20
N GLU A 368 -14.57 16.60 0.51
CA GLU A 368 -13.71 16.96 -0.62
C GLU A 368 -12.24 17.08 -0.20
N ASP A 369 -11.96 17.69 0.96
CA ASP A 369 -10.61 17.78 1.51
C ASP A 369 -10.02 16.40 1.88
N LEU A 370 -10.83 15.51 2.44
CA LEU A 370 -10.44 14.14 2.76
C LEU A 370 -10.00 13.37 1.51
N ARG A 371 -10.72 13.55 0.40
CA ARG A 371 -10.44 12.89 -0.89
C ARG A 371 -9.24 13.46 -1.63
N ASN A 372 -9.02 14.77 -1.49
CA ASN A 372 -8.08 15.50 -2.37
C ASN A 372 -6.77 15.91 -1.73
N ALA A 373 -6.71 15.94 -0.39
CA ALA A 373 -5.56 16.47 0.34
C ALA A 373 -5.21 15.61 1.56
N THR A 374 -5.24 14.29 1.37
CA THR A 374 -4.72 13.30 2.30
C THR A 374 -3.87 12.27 1.55
N VAL A 375 -3.45 11.22 2.25
CA VAL A 375 -2.75 10.06 1.67
C VAL A 375 -3.70 9.05 1.02
N VAL A 376 -5.00 9.34 1.01
CA VAL A 376 -6.03 8.51 0.39
C VAL A 376 -6.16 8.88 -1.08
N VAL A 377 -6.34 7.88 -1.94
CA VAL A 377 -6.51 8.02 -3.39
C VAL A 377 -7.78 7.31 -3.84
N ARG A 378 -8.37 7.83 -4.91
CA ARG A 378 -9.57 7.27 -5.56
C ARG A 378 -9.18 6.17 -6.56
N GLN A 379 -9.86 5.04 -6.51
CA GLN A 379 -9.82 3.92 -7.48
C GLN A 379 -10.97 4.01 -8.52
N GLU A 380 -11.06 2.99 -9.39
CA GLU A 380 -11.90 2.91 -10.60
C GLU A 380 -13.43 3.05 -10.39
N THR A 381 -13.92 2.93 -9.15
CA THR A 381 -15.35 2.77 -8.82
C THR A 381 -15.85 3.72 -7.72
N ASP A 382 -15.26 4.91 -7.61
CA ASP A 382 -15.55 5.86 -6.51
C ASP A 382 -15.22 5.33 -5.11
N ARG A 383 -14.32 4.34 -5.07
CA ARG A 383 -13.78 3.76 -3.85
C ARG A 383 -12.46 4.43 -3.52
N PHE A 384 -12.22 4.61 -2.24
CA PHE A 384 -11.07 5.28 -1.68
C PHE A 384 -10.21 4.28 -0.92
N GLU A 385 -8.90 4.32 -1.14
CA GLU A 385 -7.91 3.53 -0.40
C GLU A 385 -6.69 4.37 -0.06
N PHE A 386 -5.85 3.88 0.85
CA PHE A 386 -4.53 4.46 1.03
C PHE A 386 -3.71 4.34 -0.26
N ALA A 387 -2.96 5.38 -0.62
CA ALA A 387 -2.13 5.41 -1.83
C ALA A 387 -1.14 4.24 -1.97
N HIS A 388 -0.86 3.56 -0.84
CA HIS A 388 -0.09 2.34 -0.80
C HIS A 388 -0.49 1.50 0.41
N THR A 389 -0.44 0.16 0.29
CA THR A 389 -0.78 -0.77 1.40
C THR A 389 0.10 -0.53 2.63
N SER A 390 1.38 -0.19 2.45
CA SER A 390 2.28 0.08 3.57
C SER A 390 1.92 1.35 4.36
N LEU A 391 1.22 2.33 3.76
CA LEU A 391 0.69 3.48 4.49
C LEU A 391 -0.44 3.05 5.43
N LEU A 392 -1.35 2.18 4.97
CA LEU A 392 -2.39 1.59 5.81
C LEU A 392 -1.75 0.87 7.03
N GLU A 393 -0.78 -0.01 6.79
CA GLU A 393 -0.06 -0.75 7.85
C GLU A 393 0.62 0.19 8.84
N TYR A 394 1.31 1.21 8.33
CA TYR A 394 1.97 2.22 9.14
C TYR A 394 0.99 3.03 10.01
N PHE A 395 -0.17 3.43 9.48
CA PHE A 395 -1.18 4.16 10.24
C PHE A 395 -1.90 3.28 11.28
N VAL A 396 -2.16 2.00 10.98
CA VAL A 396 -2.64 1.02 11.99
C VAL A 396 -1.63 0.93 13.14
N ALA A 397 -0.34 0.77 12.83
CA ALA A 397 0.72 0.71 13.82
C ALA A 397 0.80 1.98 14.68
N ARG A 398 0.66 3.17 14.08
CA ARG A 398 0.61 4.45 14.79
C ARG A 398 -0.56 4.55 15.75
N ARG A 399 -1.76 4.13 15.34
CA ARG A 399 -2.95 4.13 16.22
C ARG A 399 -2.76 3.23 17.44
N LEU A 400 -2.19 2.03 17.22
CA LEU A 400 -1.88 1.08 18.29
C LEU A 400 -0.86 1.65 19.27
N ALA A 401 0.24 2.23 18.77
CA ALA A 401 1.26 2.89 19.60
C ALA A 401 0.72 4.12 20.34
N ARG A 402 -0.15 4.91 19.71
CA ARG A 402 -0.80 6.07 20.34
C ARG A 402 -1.70 5.66 21.50
N THR A 403 -2.38 4.52 21.41
CA THR A 403 -3.13 3.95 22.53
C THR A 403 -2.25 3.79 23.77
N VAL A 404 -1.03 3.29 23.60
CA VAL A 404 -0.05 3.16 24.70
C VAL A 404 0.36 4.53 25.24
N SER A 405 0.57 5.49 24.34
CA SER A 405 1.00 6.86 24.69
C SER A 405 -0.06 7.63 25.47
N GLU A 406 -1.33 7.49 25.09
CA GLU A 406 -2.49 8.19 25.67
C GLU A 406 -2.99 7.53 26.96
N THR A 407 -2.67 6.26 27.20
CA THR A 407 -3.06 5.55 28.41
C THR A 407 -2.37 6.16 29.63
N SER A 408 -3.15 6.86 30.46
CA SER A 408 -2.68 7.39 31.74
C SER A 408 -2.45 6.27 32.75
N ALA A 409 -1.50 6.45 33.65
CA ALA A 409 -1.23 5.49 34.73
C ALA A 409 -2.50 5.26 35.58
N GLY A 410 -3.15 4.10 35.41
CA GLY A 410 -4.38 3.71 36.12
C GLY A 410 -5.70 4.01 35.38
N GLY A 411 -5.66 4.57 34.17
CA GLY A 411 -6.85 4.72 33.31
C GLY A 411 -7.21 3.41 32.59
N SER A 412 -8.49 3.25 32.22
CA SER A 412 -8.91 2.17 31.32
C SER A 412 -8.64 2.60 29.88
N PRO A 413 -7.74 1.92 29.15
CA PRO A 413 -7.45 2.26 27.76
C PRO A 413 -8.61 1.90 26.84
N ASP A 414 -8.78 2.67 25.76
CA ASP A 414 -9.59 2.24 24.61
C ASP A 414 -8.83 1.12 23.87
N LEU A 415 -9.29 -0.11 24.04
CA LEU A 415 -8.70 -1.29 23.42
C LEU A 415 -9.39 -1.67 22.10
N SER A 416 -10.34 -0.87 21.61
CA SER A 416 -10.99 -1.14 20.32
C SER A 416 -9.98 -1.34 19.17
N PRO A 417 -8.86 -0.58 19.07
CA PRO A 417 -7.89 -0.81 17.99
C PRO A 417 -7.09 -2.09 18.19
N TRP A 418 -6.93 -2.57 19.42
CA TRP A 418 -6.18 -3.78 19.77
C TRP A 418 -6.99 -5.07 19.56
N GLY A 419 -8.31 -4.95 19.39
CA GLY A 419 -9.19 -6.07 19.03
C GLY A 419 -9.21 -6.40 17.54
N THR A 420 -8.37 -5.72 16.74
CA THR A 420 -8.32 -5.85 15.28
C THR A 420 -7.83 -7.24 14.82
N PRO A 421 -8.28 -7.71 13.64
CA PRO A 421 -7.87 -9.00 13.07
C PRO A 421 -6.35 -9.09 12.85
N LYS A 422 -5.84 -10.33 12.75
CA LYS A 422 -4.40 -10.71 12.73
C LYS A 422 -3.53 -9.71 11.95
N LEU A 423 -2.77 -8.89 12.69
CA LEU A 423 -1.81 -7.94 12.09
C LEU A 423 -0.78 -8.64 11.20
N SER A 424 -0.39 -7.98 10.10
CA SER A 424 0.75 -8.37 9.28
C SER A 424 2.07 -8.25 10.07
N ASN A 425 3.13 -8.91 9.62
CA ASN A 425 4.44 -8.80 10.28
C ASN A 425 5.02 -7.38 10.09
N GLU A 426 4.66 -6.76 9.00
CA GLU A 426 5.01 -5.42 8.58
C GLU A 426 4.40 -4.37 9.52
N THR A 427 3.11 -4.50 9.81
CA THR A 427 2.42 -3.66 10.81
C THR A 427 3.06 -3.84 12.20
N LEU A 428 3.43 -5.07 12.55
CA LEU A 428 4.13 -5.36 13.81
C LEU A 428 5.50 -4.69 13.85
N ASP A 429 6.25 -4.71 12.76
CA ASP A 429 7.57 -4.07 12.66
C ASP A 429 7.49 -2.55 12.89
N PHE A 430 6.53 -1.87 12.26
CA PHE A 430 6.28 -0.45 12.52
C PHE A 430 5.86 -0.21 13.97
N LEU A 431 4.95 -1.02 14.50
CA LEU A 431 4.44 -0.89 15.86
C LEU A 431 5.58 -1.02 16.88
N ILE A 432 6.44 -2.01 16.72
CA ILE A 432 7.56 -2.26 17.63
C ILE A 432 8.55 -1.10 17.63
N GLU A 433 8.87 -0.57 16.45
CA GLU A 433 9.72 0.61 16.34
C GLU A 433 9.08 1.85 16.97
N LEU A 434 7.75 2.01 16.84
CA LEU A 434 7.00 3.08 17.50
C LEU A 434 6.96 2.92 19.02
N LEU A 435 6.76 1.71 19.53
CA LEU A 435 6.70 1.43 20.98
C LEU A 435 8.01 1.76 21.69
N GLU A 436 9.16 1.49 21.06
CA GLU A 436 10.47 1.93 21.57
C GLU A 436 10.58 3.46 21.71
N ARG A 437 9.80 4.25 20.96
CA ARG A 437 9.78 5.72 21.06
C ARG A 437 8.88 6.25 22.19
N VAL A 438 7.93 5.46 22.69
CA VAL A 438 6.89 5.91 23.64
C VAL A 438 7.37 5.97 25.11
N ASP A 439 8.54 5.42 25.41
CA ASP A 439 9.08 5.05 26.72
C ASP A 439 8.86 3.56 27.05
N ILE A 440 9.94 2.88 27.42
CA ILE A 440 9.95 1.44 27.67
C ILE A 440 9.15 1.07 28.92
N GLU A 441 9.25 1.85 30.00
CA GLU A 441 8.54 1.58 31.25
C GLU A 441 7.03 1.74 31.06
N ARG A 442 6.62 2.77 30.32
CA ARG A 442 5.22 2.97 29.94
C ARG A 442 4.69 1.81 29.10
N THR A 443 5.45 1.39 28.09
CA THR A 443 5.05 0.27 27.23
C THR A 443 4.91 -1.02 28.03
N GLU A 444 5.87 -1.34 28.89
CA GLU A 444 5.80 -2.52 29.75
C GLU A 444 4.63 -2.47 30.73
N ALA A 445 4.37 -1.29 31.33
CA ALA A 445 3.24 -1.10 32.23
C ALA A 445 1.90 -1.30 31.51
N PHE A 446 1.76 -0.78 30.28
CA PHE A 446 0.58 -0.97 29.45
C PHE A 446 0.37 -2.45 29.10
N LEU A 447 1.40 -3.13 28.60
CA LEU A 447 1.33 -4.55 28.24
C LEU A 447 1.01 -5.43 29.46
N ARG A 448 1.52 -5.11 30.64
CA ARG A 448 1.17 -5.79 31.89
C ARG A 448 -0.28 -5.55 32.30
N HIS A 449 -0.76 -4.31 32.18
CA HIS A 449 -2.14 -3.95 32.52
C HIS A 449 -3.15 -4.69 31.64
N ILE A 450 -2.94 -4.71 30.33
CA ILE A 450 -3.86 -5.38 29.41
C ILE A 450 -3.75 -6.90 29.50
N GLY A 451 -2.55 -7.45 29.78
CA GLY A 451 -2.32 -8.87 29.94
C GLY A 451 -2.90 -9.47 31.24
N ALA A 452 -3.33 -8.65 32.20
CA ALA A 452 -3.89 -9.11 33.47
C ALA A 452 -5.30 -9.74 33.35
N CYS A 453 -5.99 -9.55 32.22
CA CYS A 453 -7.32 -10.09 31.98
C CYS A 453 -7.41 -10.57 30.54
N TYR A 454 -7.81 -11.84 30.35
CA TYR A 454 -7.95 -12.39 29.01
C TYR A 454 -9.05 -11.66 28.23
N ARG A 455 -8.71 -11.20 27.02
CA ARG A 455 -9.61 -10.57 26.07
C ARG A 455 -9.37 -11.17 24.69
N PRO A 456 -10.35 -11.87 24.10
CA PRO A 456 -10.19 -12.48 22.78
C PRO A 456 -9.72 -11.47 21.73
N GLY A 457 -8.76 -11.86 20.91
CA GLY A 457 -8.12 -11.02 19.88
C GLY A 457 -7.02 -10.12 20.43
N VAL A 458 -7.32 -9.38 21.50
CA VAL A 458 -6.36 -8.47 22.14
C VAL A 458 -5.22 -9.25 22.79
N SER A 459 -5.50 -10.26 23.60
CA SER A 459 -4.49 -11.04 24.32
C SER A 459 -3.54 -11.78 23.35
N GLU A 460 -4.09 -12.36 22.27
CA GLU A 460 -3.32 -13.00 21.21
C GLU A 460 -2.39 -12.00 20.50
N LEU A 461 -2.90 -10.81 20.17
CA LEU A 461 -2.12 -9.75 19.55
C LEU A 461 -0.98 -9.29 20.47
N VAL A 462 -1.28 -9.09 21.75
CA VAL A 462 -0.30 -8.66 22.76
C VAL A 462 0.85 -9.65 22.89
N VAL A 463 0.56 -10.95 22.90
CA VAL A 463 1.59 -12.01 22.90
C VAL A 463 2.46 -11.96 21.64
N ARG A 464 1.86 -11.68 20.46
CA ARG A 464 2.60 -11.48 19.21
C ARG A 464 3.48 -10.23 19.24
N VAL A 465 2.97 -9.10 19.75
CA VAL A 465 3.72 -7.84 19.89
C VAL A 465 4.93 -8.06 20.78
N VAL A 466 4.74 -8.64 21.95
CA VAL A 466 5.83 -9.00 22.87
C VAL A 466 6.87 -9.88 22.19
N GLY A 467 6.43 -10.92 21.51
CA GLY A 467 7.32 -11.87 20.85
C GLY A 467 8.24 -11.21 19.83
N ASN A 468 7.65 -10.41 18.94
CA ASN A 468 8.40 -9.69 17.92
C ASN A 468 9.25 -8.56 18.53
N TRP A 469 8.77 -7.89 19.58
CA TRP A 469 9.49 -6.82 20.27
C TRP A 469 10.81 -7.34 20.86
N VAL A 470 10.76 -8.47 21.56
CA VAL A 470 11.95 -9.11 22.15
C VAL A 470 12.91 -9.65 21.08
N GLY A 471 12.38 -10.12 19.95
CA GLY A 471 13.18 -10.55 18.80
C GLY A 471 13.96 -9.41 18.15
N ARG A 472 13.31 -8.24 17.96
CA ARG A 472 13.90 -7.08 17.27
C ARG A 472 14.85 -6.27 18.14
N PHE A 473 14.58 -6.17 19.45
CA PHE A 473 15.43 -5.46 20.42
C PHE A 473 15.94 -6.39 21.52
N PRO A 474 16.89 -7.28 21.18
CA PRO A 474 17.36 -8.33 22.07
C PRO A 474 18.37 -7.84 23.12
N THR A 475 18.86 -6.61 23.04
CA THR A 475 19.92 -6.06 23.94
C THR A 475 19.41 -5.12 25.03
N SER A 476 18.11 -5.02 25.25
CA SER A 476 17.57 -4.20 26.34
C SER A 476 18.05 -4.71 27.71
N ALA A 477 18.46 -3.79 28.60
CA ALA A 477 19.06 -4.08 29.89
C ALA A 477 18.09 -4.72 30.90
N HIS A 478 16.79 -4.73 30.61
CA HIS A 478 15.75 -5.20 31.52
C HIS A 478 15.01 -6.42 30.95
N PRO A 479 14.89 -7.52 31.72
CA PRO A 479 14.05 -8.65 31.34
C PRO A 479 12.59 -8.19 31.29
N LEU A 480 11.88 -8.60 30.24
CA LEU A 480 10.49 -8.19 30.05
C LEU A 480 9.60 -8.96 31.05
N ASN A 481 8.92 -8.23 31.95
CA ASN A 481 8.11 -8.83 33.01
C ASN A 481 6.61 -8.87 32.65
N LEU A 482 6.15 -10.07 32.35
CA LEU A 482 4.79 -10.46 31.98
C LEU A 482 4.16 -11.40 33.03
N ASP A 483 4.63 -11.33 34.27
CA ASP A 483 4.15 -12.21 35.33
C ASP A 483 2.65 -12.01 35.60
N GLY A 484 1.95 -13.12 35.83
CA GLY A 484 0.52 -13.13 36.17
C GLY A 484 -0.42 -12.88 34.99
N TRP A 485 0.07 -13.01 33.75
CA TRP A 485 -0.77 -12.88 32.55
C TRP A 485 -1.89 -13.91 32.52
N ASP A 486 -3.09 -13.45 32.14
CA ASP A 486 -4.26 -14.29 31.91
C ASP A 486 -4.41 -14.59 30.42
N LEU A 487 -4.10 -15.83 30.05
CA LEU A 487 -4.14 -16.37 28.69
C LEU A 487 -5.08 -17.59 28.62
N ARG A 488 -6.06 -17.68 29.52
CA ARG A 488 -6.99 -18.81 29.55
C ARG A 488 -7.81 -18.89 28.27
N GLY A 489 -7.88 -20.07 27.66
CA GLY A 489 -8.60 -20.29 26.41
C GLY A 489 -8.00 -19.59 25.17
N CYS A 490 -6.85 -18.93 25.32
CA CYS A 490 -6.18 -18.18 24.26
C CYS A 490 -5.75 -19.09 23.11
N ARG A 491 -5.80 -18.60 21.87
CA ARG A 491 -5.28 -19.32 20.69
C ARG A 491 -3.98 -18.66 20.20
N LEU A 492 -2.86 -19.26 20.54
CA LEU A 492 -1.54 -18.87 20.09
C LEU A 492 -1.10 -19.73 18.92
N GLU A 493 -0.81 -19.10 17.78
CA GLU A 493 -0.39 -19.77 16.55
C GLU A 493 0.79 -19.04 15.92
N ASP A 494 1.86 -19.77 15.59
CA ASP A 494 3.08 -19.26 14.94
C ASP A 494 3.78 -18.11 15.71
N VAL A 495 3.70 -18.12 17.05
CA VAL A 495 4.32 -17.08 17.88
C VAL A 495 5.70 -17.48 18.36
N ARG A 496 6.66 -16.54 18.28
CA ARG A 496 7.99 -16.68 18.86
C ARG A 496 8.18 -15.71 20.02
N VAL A 497 8.63 -16.17 21.18
CA VAL A 497 8.84 -15.32 22.36
C VAL A 497 10.19 -15.63 23.02
N GLY A 498 10.95 -14.56 23.29
CA GLY A 498 12.22 -14.60 24.01
C GLY A 498 13.44 -14.84 23.12
N THR A 499 14.61 -14.39 23.58
CA THR A 499 15.90 -14.55 22.90
C THR A 499 17.00 -14.83 23.94
N PRO A 500 18.17 -15.37 23.53
CA PRO A 500 19.32 -15.53 24.43
C PRO A 500 19.80 -14.25 25.10
N GLN A 501 19.59 -13.11 24.45
CA GLN A 501 20.08 -11.81 24.91
C GLN A 501 19.06 -11.07 25.78
N ARG A 502 17.75 -11.32 25.62
CA ARG A 502 16.68 -10.75 26.45
C ARG A 502 15.72 -11.83 26.93
N ALA A 503 15.83 -12.16 28.23
CA ALA A 503 14.93 -13.08 28.90
C ALA A 503 13.55 -12.46 29.12
N VAL A 504 12.51 -13.31 29.12
CA VAL A 504 11.12 -12.92 29.38
C VAL A 504 10.65 -13.66 30.64
N SER A 505 10.11 -12.93 31.61
CA SER A 505 9.46 -13.52 32.77
C SER A 505 7.95 -13.59 32.52
N ALA A 506 7.38 -14.79 32.60
CA ALA A 506 5.95 -15.06 32.48
C ALA A 506 5.52 -15.96 33.66
N ARG A 507 6.03 -15.66 34.86
CA ARG A 507 5.75 -16.47 36.05
C ARG A 507 4.30 -16.31 36.45
N ARG A 508 3.69 -17.38 36.97
CA ARG A 508 2.27 -17.38 37.38
C ARG A 508 1.30 -17.02 36.25
N ALA A 509 1.71 -17.11 34.98
CA ALA A 509 0.80 -16.96 33.86
C ALA A 509 -0.20 -18.12 33.84
N ASP A 510 -1.46 -17.84 33.51
CA ASP A 510 -2.53 -18.84 33.40
C ASP A 510 -2.87 -19.08 31.93
N LEU A 511 -2.44 -20.22 31.40
CA LEU A 511 -2.71 -20.72 30.05
C LEU A 511 -3.77 -21.82 30.04
N GLY A 512 -4.59 -21.90 31.09
CA GLY A 512 -5.60 -22.95 31.24
C GLY A 512 -6.54 -23.04 30.05
N GLY A 513 -6.65 -24.22 29.43
CA GLY A 513 -7.51 -24.44 28.26
C GLY A 513 -7.06 -23.76 26.97
N ALA A 514 -5.87 -23.15 26.93
CA ALA A 514 -5.34 -22.49 25.74
C ALA A 514 -4.96 -23.49 24.63
N SER A 515 -4.84 -22.99 23.40
CA SER A 515 -4.31 -23.72 22.25
C SER A 515 -3.01 -23.05 21.79
N VAL A 516 -1.90 -23.79 21.79
CA VAL A 516 -0.54 -23.31 21.51
C VAL A 516 0.05 -24.14 20.38
N ILE A 517 0.03 -23.59 19.17
CA ILE A 517 0.29 -24.29 17.92
C ILE A 517 1.49 -23.66 17.20
N ARG A 518 2.51 -24.46 16.87
CA ARG A 518 3.71 -24.00 16.12
C ARG A 518 4.40 -22.80 16.76
N CYS A 519 4.41 -22.74 18.09
CA CYS A 519 5.07 -21.66 18.82
C CYS A 519 6.55 -21.99 19.13
N PHE A 520 7.35 -20.97 19.38
CA PHE A 520 8.75 -21.10 19.78
C PHE A 520 9.02 -20.22 21.00
N PHE A 521 9.29 -20.83 22.14
CA PHE A 521 9.64 -20.13 23.38
C PHE A 521 11.12 -20.35 23.71
N GLN A 522 11.87 -19.26 23.90
CA GLN A 522 13.30 -19.34 24.19
C GLN A 522 13.68 -18.45 25.37
N HIS A 523 14.38 -18.96 26.38
CA HIS A 523 14.78 -18.18 27.57
C HIS A 523 13.60 -17.49 28.28
N VAL A 524 12.46 -18.19 28.34
CA VAL A 524 11.26 -17.72 29.05
C VAL A 524 11.13 -18.41 30.41
N ASP A 525 10.89 -17.62 31.46
CA ASP A 525 10.61 -18.12 32.80
C ASP A 525 9.10 -18.27 33.02
N PHE A 526 8.63 -19.50 32.89
CA PHE A 526 7.26 -19.94 33.15
C PHE A 526 7.10 -20.51 34.57
N GLY A 527 7.92 -20.09 35.54
CA GLY A 527 7.81 -20.56 36.91
C GLY A 527 6.41 -20.36 37.50
N ASP A 528 5.89 -21.35 38.22
CA ASP A 528 4.56 -21.32 38.86
C ASP A 528 3.38 -21.05 37.89
N SER A 529 3.57 -21.26 36.57
CA SER A 529 2.51 -21.06 35.56
C SER A 529 1.52 -22.23 35.52
N ARG A 530 0.33 -21.97 34.98
CA ARG A 530 -0.74 -22.97 34.83
C ARG A 530 -0.97 -23.31 33.36
N TRP A 531 -0.83 -24.58 33.00
CA TRP A 531 -1.01 -25.14 31.65
C TRP A 531 -2.10 -26.23 31.64
N ASP A 532 -2.99 -26.20 32.63
CA ASP A 532 -4.04 -27.20 32.77
C ASP A 532 -4.97 -27.18 31.56
N GLU A 533 -5.30 -28.35 31.00
CA GLU A 533 -6.20 -28.49 29.85
C GLU A 533 -5.72 -27.82 28.56
N THR A 534 -4.46 -27.38 28.49
CA THR A 534 -3.88 -26.74 27.31
C THR A 534 -3.63 -27.76 26.18
N GLN A 535 -3.81 -27.35 24.93
CA GLN A 535 -3.38 -28.08 23.75
C GLN A 535 -2.08 -27.47 23.22
N VAL A 536 -0.98 -28.22 23.26
CA VAL A 536 0.34 -27.80 22.77
C VAL A 536 0.73 -28.69 21.59
N THR A 537 0.81 -28.12 20.40
CA THR A 537 1.05 -28.88 19.16
C THR A 537 2.19 -28.26 18.36
N SER A 538 3.18 -29.07 17.98
CA SER A 538 4.32 -28.64 17.15
C SER A 538 5.08 -27.43 17.70
N THR A 539 5.13 -27.29 19.03
CA THR A 539 5.74 -26.14 19.73
C THR A 539 7.10 -26.52 20.29
N GLU A 540 8.03 -25.57 20.34
CA GLU A 540 9.36 -25.78 20.89
C GLU A 540 9.64 -24.86 22.08
N LEU A 541 10.18 -25.41 23.16
CA LEU A 541 10.60 -24.69 24.36
C LEU A 541 12.10 -24.92 24.60
N TRP A 542 12.89 -23.85 24.57
CA TRP A 542 14.36 -23.89 24.59
C TRP A 542 14.89 -23.03 25.73
N ASN A 543 15.68 -23.60 26.64
CA ASN A 543 16.25 -22.91 27.81
C ASN A 543 15.18 -22.22 28.69
N CYS A 544 13.97 -22.80 28.78
CA CYS A 544 12.88 -22.26 29.59
C CYS A 544 12.89 -22.82 31.02
N ARG A 545 12.46 -22.00 31.99
CA ARG A 545 12.23 -22.44 33.37
C ARG A 545 10.76 -22.73 33.58
N LEU A 546 10.44 -23.93 34.04
CA LEU A 546 9.09 -24.48 34.22
C LEU A 546 8.87 -24.98 35.66
N VAL A 547 9.76 -24.62 36.58
CA VAL A 547 9.69 -25.05 37.99
C VAL A 547 8.39 -24.56 38.63
N GLY A 548 7.66 -25.46 39.30
CA GLY A 548 6.37 -25.14 39.94
C GLY A 548 5.19 -25.00 38.98
N SER A 549 5.39 -25.17 37.67
CA SER A 549 4.28 -25.12 36.70
C SER A 549 3.39 -26.37 36.76
N THR A 550 2.10 -26.19 36.50
CA THR A 550 1.09 -27.25 36.51
C THR A 550 0.64 -27.61 35.09
N TRP A 551 0.56 -28.90 34.77
CA TRP A 551 0.29 -29.43 33.42
C TRP A 551 -0.83 -30.50 33.44
N ARG A 552 -1.91 -30.26 34.17
CA ARG A 552 -2.96 -31.29 34.37
C ARG A 552 -3.83 -31.40 33.13
N ARG A 553 -4.00 -32.61 32.60
CA ARG A 553 -4.84 -32.88 31.40
C ARG A 553 -4.41 -32.08 30.15
N THR A 554 -3.13 -31.71 30.07
CA THR A 554 -2.53 -31.04 28.90
C THR A 554 -2.23 -32.06 27.80
N SER A 555 -2.46 -31.70 26.54
CA SER A 555 -2.05 -32.51 25.38
C SER A 555 -0.82 -31.88 24.74
N ALA A 556 0.36 -32.50 24.85
CA ALA A 556 1.58 -32.06 24.18
C ALA A 556 1.93 -33.01 23.02
N THR A 557 1.61 -32.62 21.79
CA THR A 557 1.84 -33.39 20.56
C THR A 557 2.97 -32.76 19.74
N ALA A 558 3.93 -33.55 19.27
CA ALA A 558 5.08 -33.06 18.50
C ALA A 558 5.81 -31.86 19.15
N THR A 559 5.82 -31.79 20.48
CA THR A 559 6.38 -30.67 21.25
C THR A 559 7.81 -31.00 21.70
N THR A 560 8.74 -30.06 21.53
CA THR A 560 10.15 -30.27 21.87
C THR A 560 10.54 -29.43 23.09
N PHE A 561 11.15 -30.08 24.10
CA PHE A 561 11.77 -29.40 25.24
C PHE A 561 13.29 -29.55 25.16
N ARG A 562 14.01 -28.44 25.15
CA ARG A 562 15.47 -28.40 25.02
C ARG A 562 16.08 -27.59 26.16
N ARG A 563 16.87 -28.24 27.02
CA ARG A 563 17.56 -27.60 28.16
C ARG A 563 16.62 -26.80 29.09
N CYS A 564 15.42 -27.33 29.35
CA CYS A 564 14.46 -26.72 30.26
C CYS A 564 14.65 -27.20 31.71
N GLU A 565 14.33 -26.35 32.68
CA GLU A 565 14.34 -26.68 34.11
C GLU A 565 12.90 -26.90 34.62
N GLY A 566 12.51 -28.14 34.94
CA GLY A 566 11.09 -28.49 35.19
C GLY A 566 10.34 -28.83 33.88
N PRO A 567 9.11 -29.41 33.93
CA PRO A 567 8.10 -29.36 35.00
C PRO A 567 8.27 -30.47 36.04
N SER A 568 8.03 -30.16 37.32
CA SER A 568 8.02 -31.14 38.41
C SER A 568 6.82 -32.10 38.36
N ASP A 569 5.71 -31.66 37.75
CA ASP A 569 4.42 -32.36 37.73
C ASP A 569 3.97 -32.75 36.31
N LEU A 570 4.86 -33.36 35.49
CA LEU A 570 4.40 -34.20 34.37
C LEU A 570 3.78 -35.47 34.97
N ASP A 571 2.72 -35.29 35.73
CA ASP A 571 2.03 -36.31 36.48
C ASP A 571 1.44 -37.31 35.48
N GLY A 572 1.37 -38.59 35.84
CA GLY A 572 0.82 -39.66 34.99
C GLY A 572 -0.66 -39.50 34.58
N SER A 573 -1.27 -38.34 34.89
CA SER A 573 -2.59 -37.86 34.49
C SER A 573 -2.57 -36.88 33.31
N THR A 574 -1.38 -36.48 32.83
CA THR A 574 -1.20 -35.94 31.47
C THR A 574 -1.63 -37.04 30.51
N ARG A 575 -2.84 -36.94 29.95
CA ARG A 575 -3.33 -37.96 29.00
C ARG A 575 -2.46 -37.93 27.74
N LEU A 576 -1.48 -38.84 27.69
CA LEU A 576 -1.17 -39.51 26.44
C LEU A 576 -2.48 -40.22 26.00
N PRO A 577 -2.89 -40.12 24.73
CA PRO A 577 -4.17 -40.67 24.27
C PRO A 577 -4.22 -42.19 24.51
N GLU A 578 -5.30 -42.70 25.10
CA GLU A 578 -5.51 -44.14 25.29
C GLU A 578 -5.79 -44.82 23.93
N PRO A 579 -5.17 -45.99 23.64
CA PRO A 579 -5.28 -46.64 22.34
C PRO A 579 -6.60 -47.42 22.17
N PRO A 580 -7.10 -47.55 20.92
CA PRO A 580 -8.18 -48.47 20.58
C PRO A 580 -7.73 -49.93 20.75
N THR A 581 -8.64 -50.76 21.26
CA THR A 581 -8.42 -52.14 21.72
C THR A 581 -8.24 -53.19 20.62
N LYS A 582 -7.71 -52.84 19.44
CA LYS A 582 -7.44 -53.82 18.37
C LYS A 582 -6.02 -53.70 17.84
N PRO A 583 -5.25 -54.81 17.81
CA PRO A 583 -3.91 -54.79 17.24
C PRO A 583 -4.00 -54.64 15.72
N LEU A 584 -3.31 -53.64 15.16
CA LEU A 584 -3.04 -53.59 13.74
C LEU A 584 -1.74 -54.35 13.45
N THR A 585 -1.87 -55.34 12.58
CA THR A 585 -0.84 -56.26 12.13
C THR A 585 0.26 -55.57 11.31
N ALA A 586 1.48 -56.07 11.50
CA ALA A 586 2.75 -55.65 10.92
C ALA A 586 2.71 -55.20 9.44
N GLY A 587 3.30 -54.04 9.15
CA GLY A 587 3.57 -53.60 7.79
C GLY A 587 4.51 -52.39 7.70
N ARG A 588 5.71 -52.65 7.14
CA ARG A 588 6.68 -51.72 6.52
C ARG A 588 7.34 -50.62 7.37
N TRP A 589 8.66 -50.74 7.51
CA TRP A 589 9.57 -49.67 7.91
C TRP A 589 9.47 -48.50 6.92
N ALA A 590 8.92 -47.36 7.35
CA ALA A 590 8.95 -46.12 6.59
C ALA A 590 10.26 -45.37 6.86
N THR A 591 10.88 -44.88 5.79
CA THR A 591 12.09 -44.05 5.83
C THR A 591 11.75 -42.66 6.39
N ILE A 592 12.36 -42.31 7.53
CA ILE A 592 12.25 -40.97 8.16
C ILE A 592 12.85 -39.90 7.23
N GLY A 593 12.07 -38.84 6.97
CA GLY A 593 12.38 -37.75 6.04
C GLY A 593 13.51 -36.79 6.49
N PRO A 594 13.96 -35.89 5.58
CA PRO A 594 15.24 -35.20 5.66
C PRO A 594 15.18 -33.94 6.53
N SER A 595 15.29 -34.09 7.86
CA SER A 595 15.65 -32.97 8.76
C SER A 595 16.80 -33.29 9.72
N MET A 596 17.56 -34.36 9.43
CA MET A 596 18.84 -34.68 10.08
C MET A 596 20.01 -33.85 9.52
N ARG A 597 19.91 -32.51 9.49
CA ARG A 597 21.04 -31.63 9.14
C ARG A 597 21.16 -30.43 10.09
N GLY A 598 21.45 -30.74 11.34
CA GLY A 598 21.89 -29.75 12.32
C GLY A 598 22.51 -30.48 13.49
N SER A 599 23.86 -30.55 13.52
CA SER A 599 24.73 -31.03 14.61
C SER A 599 23.99 -31.80 15.73
N LEU A 600 23.58 -33.04 15.43
CA LEU A 600 22.98 -33.94 16.41
C LEU A 600 24.13 -34.60 17.19
N GLY A 601 24.26 -34.29 18.47
CA GLY A 601 25.03 -35.14 19.38
C GLY A 601 24.46 -36.57 19.34
N GLY A 602 25.27 -37.57 19.70
CA GLY A 602 24.82 -38.96 19.69
C GLY A 602 23.55 -39.15 20.54
N VAL A 603 22.58 -39.92 20.05
CA VAL A 603 21.41 -40.32 20.85
C VAL A 603 21.87 -41.36 21.86
N TRP A 604 21.84 -41.00 23.15
CA TRP A 604 22.37 -41.85 24.23
C TRP A 604 21.29 -42.70 24.87
N SER A 605 20.03 -42.29 24.77
CA SER A 605 18.91 -42.99 25.37
C SER A 605 17.69 -42.92 24.47
N VAL A 606 17.01 -44.04 24.35
CA VAL A 606 15.73 -44.15 23.65
C VAL A 606 14.82 -44.99 24.53
N TRP A 607 13.61 -44.50 24.79
CA TRP A 607 12.62 -45.19 25.59
C TRP A 607 11.32 -45.28 24.80
N TYR A 608 10.75 -46.48 24.74
CA TYR A 608 9.41 -46.69 24.18
C TYR A 608 8.36 -46.43 25.24
N SER A 609 7.32 -45.67 24.90
CA SER A 609 6.14 -45.63 25.75
C SER A 609 5.66 -47.07 26.03
N PRO A 610 5.12 -47.38 27.22
CA PRO A 610 4.65 -48.73 27.54
C PRO A 610 3.60 -49.29 26.56
N ASP A 611 2.95 -48.41 25.80
CA ASP A 611 1.97 -48.72 24.75
C ASP A 611 2.57 -48.87 23.33
N GLY A 612 3.87 -48.63 23.15
CA GLY A 612 4.59 -48.78 21.87
C GLY A 612 4.31 -47.71 20.81
N THR A 613 3.44 -46.73 21.09
CA THR A 613 2.97 -45.72 20.13
C THR A 613 3.86 -44.49 20.03
N ARG A 614 4.82 -44.34 20.96
CA ARG A 614 5.72 -43.19 21.00
C ARG A 614 7.13 -43.61 21.35
N ILE A 615 8.06 -42.85 20.80
CA ILE A 615 9.47 -42.97 21.11
C ILE A 615 9.92 -41.68 21.78
N VAL A 616 10.51 -41.77 22.97
CA VAL A 616 11.21 -40.65 23.59
C VAL A 616 12.70 -40.86 23.36
N SER A 617 13.35 -39.89 22.72
CA SER A 617 14.80 -39.92 22.49
C SER A 617 15.50 -38.82 23.26
N GLY A 618 16.50 -39.19 24.07
CA GLY A 618 17.43 -38.27 24.73
C GLY A 618 18.76 -38.20 23.98
N SER A 619 19.11 -37.01 23.50
CA SER A 619 20.29 -36.74 22.67
C SER A 619 21.42 -36.07 23.46
N GLY A 620 22.67 -36.36 23.07
CA GLY A 620 23.89 -35.73 23.60
C GLY A 620 24.01 -34.24 23.32
N ASP A 621 23.12 -33.68 22.49
CA ASP A 621 22.96 -32.23 22.33
C ASP A 621 22.13 -31.56 23.45
N GLY A 622 21.59 -32.35 24.39
CA GLY A 622 20.77 -31.91 25.51
C GLY A 622 19.28 -31.75 25.19
N SER A 623 18.79 -32.32 24.08
CA SER A 623 17.36 -32.34 23.73
C SER A 623 16.68 -33.66 24.10
N VAL A 624 15.40 -33.55 24.48
CA VAL A 624 14.45 -34.67 24.58
C VAL A 624 13.38 -34.46 23.52
N ARG A 625 13.18 -35.46 22.66
CA ARG A 625 12.19 -35.43 21.58
C ARG A 625 11.18 -36.55 21.78
N VAL A 626 9.91 -36.24 21.54
CA VAL A 626 8.81 -37.20 21.58
C VAL A 626 8.31 -37.41 20.16
N TRP A 627 8.39 -38.64 19.70
CA TRP A 627 8.01 -39.06 18.36
C TRP A 627 6.74 -39.90 18.43
N ASP A 628 5.97 -39.85 17.34
CA ASP A 628 5.02 -40.91 17.04
C ASP A 628 5.81 -42.14 16.58
N ALA A 629 5.42 -43.36 16.98
CA ALA A 629 6.10 -44.57 16.56
C ALA A 629 5.68 -45.05 15.16
N ASP A 630 4.53 -44.56 14.66
CA ASP A 630 3.97 -44.95 13.36
C ASP A 630 4.47 -44.09 12.19
N THR A 631 5.14 -42.95 12.44
CA THR A 631 5.68 -42.02 11.43
C THR A 631 7.03 -41.45 11.85
#